data_AF-A0A4S0JMN9-F1
#
_entry.id   AF-A0A4S0JMN9-F1
#
_cell.length_a   1.000
_cell.length_b   1.000
_cell.length_c   1.000
_cell.angle_alpha   90.00
_cell.angle_beta   90.00
_cell.angle_gamma   90.00
#
_symmetry.space_group_name_H-M   'P 1'
#
loop_
_entity.id
_entity.type
_entity.pdbx_description
1 polymer ?
#
loop_
_entity_poly.entity_id
_entity_poly.type
_entity_poly.pdbx_seq_one_letter_code
_entity_poly.pdbx_strand_id
1 'polypeptide(L)'
;MSTKLDLRALQIGQQEHDLHCHLDILSLHKMERMKHYALHFSKYVGRLARGDLEQKPLDATLVDALLVALSAANALNQRLHTEDFHIDIRDDSTLEDLADAAGRFADACEKMDHLESFRDLALQANHDVIQWVLRRAAEKKFDLGTSLLTRRKFLATRQAYHSGGDNVLERRKA
;
A
#
# COMPACT_ATOMS: atom_id res chain seq x y z
N MET A 1 -11.03 20.99 7.57
CA MET A 1 -12.05 20.40 6.69
C MET A 1 -11.46 19.13 6.12
N SER A 2 -11.97 17.95 6.51
CA SER A 2 -11.49 16.68 5.95
C SER A 2 -12.10 16.51 4.58
N THR A 3 -11.33 16.78 3.52
CA THR A 3 -11.75 16.51 2.15
C THR A 3 -11.89 15.00 2.03
N LYS A 4 -13.11 14.50 1.77
CA LYS A 4 -13.37 13.08 1.54
C LYS A 4 -12.39 12.57 0.46
N LEU A 5 -11.56 11.58 0.79
CA LEU A 5 -10.63 11.00 -0.17
C LEU A 5 -11.41 10.45 -1.37
N ASP A 6 -11.10 10.95 -2.57
CA ASP A 6 -11.66 10.41 -3.81
C ASP A 6 -10.90 9.14 -4.21
N LEU A 7 -11.35 7.99 -3.70
CA LEU A 7 -10.74 6.69 -3.99
C LEU A 7 -10.76 6.34 -5.48
N ARG A 8 -11.73 6.85 -6.26
CA ARG A 8 -11.75 6.64 -7.71
C ARG A 8 -10.57 7.33 -8.37
N ALA A 9 -10.38 8.61 -8.07
CA ALA A 9 -9.26 9.38 -8.62
C ALA A 9 -7.91 8.82 -8.16
N LEU A 10 -7.79 8.40 -6.90
CA LEU A 10 -6.56 7.82 -6.37
C LEU A 10 -6.20 6.49 -7.03
N GLN A 11 -7.19 5.61 -7.22
CA GLN A 11 -7.03 4.31 -7.86
C GLN A 11 -6.61 4.46 -9.33
N ILE A 12 -7.28 5.34 -10.08
CA ILE A 12 -6.94 5.65 -11.49
C ILE A 12 -5.52 6.23 -11.55
N GLY A 13 -5.21 7.22 -10.72
CA GLY A 13 -3.88 7.81 -10.70
C GLY A 13 -2.79 6.83 -10.26
N GLN A 14 -3.12 5.79 -9.48
CA GLN A 14 -2.17 4.74 -9.17
C GLN A 14 -1.92 3.83 -10.38
N GLN A 15 -2.96 3.49 -11.14
CA GLN A 15 -2.81 2.74 -12.37
C GLN A 15 -1.90 3.48 -13.37
N GLU A 16 -2.12 4.78 -13.55
CA GLU A 16 -1.27 5.63 -14.41
C GLU A 16 0.18 5.68 -13.91
N HIS A 17 0.39 5.81 -12.60
CA HIS A 17 1.73 5.76 -12.02
C HIS A 17 2.40 4.41 -12.27
N ASP A 18 1.71 3.30 -12.01
CA ASP A 18 2.31 1.97 -12.13
C ASP A 18 2.65 1.64 -13.59
N LEU A 19 1.84 2.10 -14.55
CA LEU A 19 2.12 1.96 -16.00
C LEU A 19 3.43 2.64 -16.40
N HIS A 20 3.75 3.79 -15.81
CA HIS A 20 4.97 4.52 -16.14
C HIS A 20 6.16 4.13 -15.26
N CYS A 21 5.93 3.80 -13.99
CA CYS A 21 6.97 3.72 -12.97
C CYS A 21 7.18 2.31 -12.37
N HIS A 22 6.32 1.35 -12.71
CA HIS A 22 6.37 -0.04 -12.23
C HIS A 22 6.00 -1.04 -13.33
N LEU A 23 6.42 -0.76 -14.57
CA LEU A 23 6.15 -1.63 -15.71
C LEU A 23 6.74 -3.04 -15.51
N ASP A 24 7.87 -3.14 -14.81
CA ASP A 24 8.47 -4.40 -14.39
C ASP A 24 7.47 -5.27 -13.60
N ILE A 25 6.81 -4.69 -12.58
CA ILE A 25 5.79 -5.37 -11.79
C ILE A 25 4.50 -5.60 -12.59
N LEU A 26 4.05 -4.62 -13.39
CA LEU A 26 2.83 -4.77 -14.18
C LEU A 26 2.95 -5.81 -15.29
N SER A 27 4.15 -6.04 -15.82
CA SER A 27 4.42 -7.05 -16.83
C SER A 27 4.39 -8.49 -16.29
N LEU A 28 4.42 -8.66 -14.96
CA LEU A 28 4.31 -9.95 -14.33
C LEU A 28 2.91 -10.54 -14.52
N HIS A 29 2.84 -11.87 -14.51
CA HIS A 29 1.56 -12.58 -14.43
C HIS A 29 0.77 -12.12 -13.19
N LYS A 30 -0.57 -12.09 -13.29
CA LYS A 30 -1.44 -11.62 -12.20
C LYS A 30 -1.13 -12.29 -10.86
N MET A 31 -0.80 -13.59 -10.87
CA MET A 31 -0.44 -14.33 -9.66
C MET A 31 0.80 -13.78 -8.97
N GLU A 32 1.85 -13.48 -9.74
CA GLU A 32 3.09 -12.93 -9.22
C GLU A 32 2.90 -11.50 -8.70
N ARG A 33 2.04 -10.71 -9.35
CA ARG A 33 1.64 -9.38 -8.85
C ARG A 33 0.96 -9.47 -7.48
N MET A 34 0.01 -10.39 -7.35
CA MET A 34 -0.70 -10.62 -6.08
C MET A 34 0.28 -11.03 -4.97
N LYS A 35 1.18 -11.98 -5.22
CA LYS A 35 2.22 -12.38 -4.28
C LYS A 35 3.12 -11.20 -3.90
N HIS A 36 3.51 -10.37 -4.88
CA HIS A 36 4.28 -9.16 -4.63
C HIS A 36 3.55 -8.19 -3.67
N TYR A 37 2.25 -7.97 -3.86
CA TYR A 37 1.46 -7.12 -2.96
C TYR A 37 1.31 -7.74 -1.57
N ALA A 38 1.13 -9.07 -1.46
CA ALA A 38 1.10 -9.79 -0.19
C ALA A 38 2.40 -9.58 0.61
N LEU A 39 3.57 -9.71 -0.05
CA LEU A 39 4.87 -9.45 0.57
C LEU A 39 4.99 -8.00 1.08
N HIS A 40 4.42 -7.04 0.37
CA HIS A 40 4.37 -5.66 0.83
C HIS A 40 3.51 -5.52 2.10
N PHE A 41 2.33 -6.13 2.14
CA PHE A 41 1.47 -6.10 3.33
C PHE A 41 2.15 -6.72 4.55
N SER A 42 2.74 -7.92 4.42
CA SER A 42 3.51 -8.55 5.51
C SER A 42 4.69 -7.68 5.97
N LYS A 43 5.40 -7.04 5.03
CA LYS A 43 6.47 -6.08 5.34
C LYS A 43 5.95 -4.89 6.15
N TYR A 44 4.78 -4.35 5.81
CA TYR A 44 4.19 -3.23 6.54
C TYR A 44 3.78 -3.63 7.95
N VAL A 45 3.16 -4.80 8.14
CA VAL A 45 2.87 -5.36 9.47
C VAL A 45 4.15 -5.43 10.31
N GLY A 46 5.23 -6.01 9.76
CA GLY A 46 6.50 -6.11 10.48
C GLY A 46 7.15 -4.76 10.80
N ARG A 47 7.05 -3.77 9.90
CA ARG A 47 7.51 -2.39 10.16
C ARG A 47 6.76 -1.76 11.33
N LEU A 48 5.44 -1.90 11.35
CA LEU A 48 4.60 -1.34 12.40
C LEU A 48 4.81 -2.05 13.74
N ALA A 49 4.96 -3.37 13.72
CA ALA A 49 5.26 -4.19 14.91
C ALA A 49 6.56 -3.77 15.60
N ARG A 50 7.53 -3.24 14.85
CA ARG A 50 8.80 -2.77 15.41
C ARG A 50 8.67 -1.47 16.22
N GLY A 51 7.56 -0.74 16.11
CA GLY A 51 7.34 0.51 16.83
C GLY A 51 8.51 1.49 16.68
N ASP A 52 9.06 1.94 17.80
CA ASP A 52 10.16 2.93 17.85
C ASP A 52 11.49 2.43 17.25
N LEU A 53 11.64 1.12 17.01
CA LEU A 53 12.82 0.56 16.34
C LEU A 53 12.79 0.73 14.82
N GLU A 54 11.63 1.07 14.25
CA GLU A 54 11.48 1.29 12.80
C GLU A 54 11.88 2.71 12.42
N GLN A 55 12.84 2.82 11.49
CA GLN A 55 13.30 4.13 11.01
C GLN A 55 12.24 4.84 10.17
N LYS A 56 11.40 4.08 9.47
CA LYS A 56 10.36 4.64 8.63
C LYS A 56 9.14 5.06 9.47
N PRO A 57 8.73 6.34 9.45
CA PRO A 57 7.58 6.80 10.22
C PRO A 57 6.28 6.09 9.86
N LEU A 58 5.36 5.99 10.83
CA LEU A 58 4.02 5.46 10.67
C LEU A 58 3.31 6.05 9.44
N ASP A 59 3.22 7.38 9.37
CA ASP A 59 2.56 8.11 8.29
C ASP A 59 3.10 7.72 6.91
N ALA A 60 4.43 7.59 6.79
CA ALA A 60 5.06 7.19 5.54
C ALA A 60 4.79 5.72 5.20
N THR A 61 4.55 4.86 6.19
CA THR A 61 4.13 3.46 6.02
C THR A 61 2.66 3.37 5.64
N LEU A 62 1.77 4.20 6.22
CA LEU A 62 0.36 4.29 5.84
C LEU A 62 0.21 4.69 4.37
N VAL A 63 0.96 5.69 3.92
CA VAL A 63 0.95 6.12 2.52
C VAL A 63 1.42 5.00 1.58
N ASP A 64 2.54 4.34 1.90
CA ASP A 64 3.07 3.22 1.11
C ASP A 64 2.10 2.02 1.09
N ALA A 65 1.38 1.76 2.19
CA ALA A 65 0.37 0.72 2.28
C ALA A 65 -0.83 1.02 1.38
N LEU A 66 -1.35 2.26 1.41
CA LEU A 66 -2.45 2.66 0.53
C LEU A 66 -2.05 2.58 -0.95
N LEU A 67 -0.84 3.05 -1.32
CA LEU A 67 -0.35 2.95 -2.71
C LEU A 67 -0.38 1.50 -3.22
N VAL A 68 0.12 0.56 -2.42
CA VAL A 68 0.11 -0.87 -2.77
C VAL A 68 -1.30 -1.44 -2.83
N ALA A 69 -2.18 -1.07 -1.89
CA ALA A 69 -3.57 -1.55 -1.89
C ALA A 69 -4.39 -1.02 -3.09
N LEU A 70 -4.07 0.19 -3.58
CA LEU A 70 -4.62 0.70 -4.85
C LEU A 70 -4.13 -0.14 -6.05
N SER A 71 -2.84 -0.49 -6.10
CA SER A 71 -2.29 -1.38 -7.13
C SER A 71 -2.90 -2.79 -7.07
N ALA A 72 -3.12 -3.33 -5.87
CA ALA A 72 -3.80 -4.60 -5.65
C ALA A 72 -5.26 -4.55 -6.10
N ALA A 73 -5.98 -3.48 -5.79
CA ALA A 73 -7.35 -3.25 -6.27
C ALA A 73 -7.41 -3.25 -7.80
N ASN A 74 -6.45 -2.60 -8.46
CA ASN A 74 -6.33 -2.62 -9.92
C ASN A 74 -6.07 -4.03 -10.47
N ALA A 75 -5.20 -4.83 -9.84
CA ALA A 75 -4.97 -6.22 -10.26
C ALA A 75 -6.20 -7.13 -10.06
N LEU A 76 -7.00 -6.87 -9.03
CA LEU A 76 -8.21 -7.61 -8.70
C LEU A 76 -9.46 -7.14 -9.46
N ASN A 77 -9.36 -6.03 -10.21
CA ASN A 77 -10.51 -5.30 -10.76
C ASN A 77 -11.54 -4.92 -9.67
N GLN A 78 -11.06 -4.58 -8.47
CA GLN A 78 -11.88 -4.08 -7.36
C GLN A 78 -12.18 -2.61 -7.56
N ARG A 79 -13.45 -2.21 -7.50
CA ARG A 79 -13.88 -0.82 -7.72
C ARG A 79 -14.02 -0.11 -6.39
N LEU A 80 -12.94 0.49 -5.88
CA LEU A 80 -12.91 1.02 -4.52
C LEU A 80 -13.94 2.13 -4.23
N HIS A 81 -14.41 2.84 -5.24
CA HIS A 81 -15.46 3.86 -5.10
C HIS A 81 -16.87 3.29 -4.87
N THR A 82 -17.05 1.99 -5.04
CA THR A 82 -18.32 1.30 -4.76
C THR A 82 -18.28 0.51 -3.46
N GLU A 83 -17.13 0.44 -2.80
CA GLU A 83 -16.96 -0.21 -1.50
C GLU A 83 -17.40 0.73 -0.37
N ASP A 84 -17.79 0.16 0.77
CA ASP A 84 -18.22 0.92 1.94
C ASP A 84 -17.11 0.98 3.00
N PHE A 85 -16.44 2.14 3.06
CA PHE A 85 -15.41 2.40 4.05
C PHE A 85 -15.97 3.22 5.22
N HIS A 86 -15.85 2.68 6.43
CA HIS A 86 -16.31 3.30 7.65
C HIS A 86 -15.14 3.93 8.43
N ILE A 87 -15.11 5.26 8.47
CA ILE A 87 -14.12 6.01 9.24
C ILE A 87 -14.80 6.52 10.51
N ASP A 88 -14.66 5.77 11.61
CA ASP A 88 -14.98 6.26 12.94
C ASP A 88 -13.71 6.83 13.58
N ILE A 89 -13.84 7.96 14.29
CA ILE A 89 -12.74 8.64 14.99
C ILE A 89 -12.39 7.91 16.30
N ARG A 90 -13.31 7.09 16.83
CA ARG A 90 -13.06 6.19 17.95
C ARG A 90 -12.55 4.85 17.40
N ASP A 91 -11.32 4.88 16.90
CA ASP A 91 -10.69 3.70 16.28
C ASP A 91 -10.18 2.73 17.35
N ASP A 92 -10.73 1.52 17.35
CA ASP A 92 -10.23 0.37 18.10
C ASP A 92 -9.40 -0.57 17.21
N SER A 93 -9.13 -0.19 15.95
CA SER A 93 -8.30 -1.01 15.08
C SER A 93 -6.94 -1.23 15.75
N THR A 94 -6.45 -2.45 15.62
CA THR A 94 -5.24 -2.97 16.26
C THR A 94 -4.21 -3.31 15.18
N LEU A 95 -3.00 -3.67 15.56
CA LEU A 95 -2.03 -4.16 14.56
C LEU A 95 -2.42 -5.56 14.07
N GLU A 96 -3.08 -6.32 14.93
CA GLU A 96 -3.63 -7.65 14.70
C GLU A 96 -4.64 -7.64 13.56
N ASP A 97 -5.48 -6.61 13.45
CA ASP A 97 -6.42 -6.47 12.32
C ASP A 97 -5.71 -6.33 10.97
N LEU A 98 -4.62 -5.56 10.92
CA LEU A 98 -3.80 -5.44 9.71
C LEU A 98 -3.04 -6.75 9.43
N ALA A 99 -2.55 -7.42 10.48
CA ALA A 99 -1.86 -8.70 10.36
C ALA A 99 -2.79 -9.79 9.81
N ASP A 100 -4.02 -9.84 10.30
CA ASP A 100 -5.08 -10.73 9.80
C ASP A 100 -5.42 -10.43 8.33
N ALA A 101 -5.65 -9.16 7.98
CA ALA A 101 -5.92 -8.77 6.60
C ALA A 101 -4.75 -9.13 5.65
N ALA A 102 -3.51 -8.88 6.06
CA ALA A 102 -2.33 -9.28 5.31
C ALA A 102 -2.21 -10.81 5.17
N GLY A 103 -2.52 -11.55 6.24
CA GLY A 103 -2.53 -13.01 6.25
C GLY A 103 -3.58 -13.59 5.31
N ARG A 104 -4.82 -13.09 5.34
CA ARG A 104 -5.89 -13.48 4.41
C ARG A 104 -5.56 -13.15 2.95
N PHE A 105 -4.88 -12.04 2.70
CA PHE A 105 -4.42 -11.72 1.34
C PHE A 105 -3.36 -12.72 0.86
N ALA A 106 -2.45 -13.14 1.75
CA ALA A 106 -1.46 -14.18 1.46
C ALA A 106 -2.11 -15.57 1.26
N ASP A 107 -3.08 -15.93 2.08
CA ASP A 107 -3.91 -17.15 1.93
C ASP A 107 -4.61 -17.15 0.57
N ALA A 108 -5.22 -16.02 0.16
CA ALA A 108 -5.79 -15.91 -1.17
C ALA A 108 -4.76 -16.10 -2.31
N CYS A 109 -3.49 -15.73 -2.09
CA CYS A 109 -2.44 -16.00 -3.07
C CYS A 109 -2.10 -17.50 -3.14
N GLU A 110 -2.05 -18.19 -1.99
CA GLU A 110 -1.84 -19.64 -1.91
C GLU A 110 -2.99 -20.41 -2.55
N LYS A 111 -4.23 -20.06 -2.22
CA LYS A 111 -5.44 -20.63 -2.84
C LYS A 111 -5.46 -20.53 -4.36
N MET A 112 -4.97 -19.42 -4.89
CA MET A 112 -4.84 -19.22 -6.33
C MET A 112 -3.81 -20.18 -6.96
N ASP A 113 -2.70 -20.48 -6.27
CA ASP A 113 -1.73 -21.49 -6.70
C ASP A 113 -2.33 -22.91 -6.68
N HIS A 114 -3.23 -23.18 -5.73
CA HIS A 114 -3.96 -24.45 -5.61
C HIS A 114 -5.23 -24.54 -6.46
N LEU A 115 -5.53 -23.52 -7.29
CA LEU A 115 -6.74 -23.43 -8.12
C LEU A 115 -8.05 -23.49 -7.30
N GLU A 116 -8.01 -23.04 -6.05
CA GLU A 116 -9.17 -22.90 -5.17
C GLU A 116 -9.85 -21.53 -5.34
N SER A 117 -11.03 -21.37 -4.74
CA SER A 117 -11.71 -20.07 -4.70
C SER A 117 -10.92 -19.10 -3.82
N PHE A 118 -10.35 -18.06 -4.43
CA PHE A 118 -9.52 -17.06 -3.74
C PHE A 118 -10.08 -15.64 -3.79
N ARG A 119 -10.94 -15.36 -4.78
CA ARG A 119 -11.22 -13.98 -5.21
C ARG A 119 -11.87 -13.15 -4.12
N ASP A 120 -12.91 -13.66 -3.47
CA ASP A 120 -13.66 -12.91 -2.45
C ASP A 120 -12.79 -12.68 -1.21
N LEU A 121 -11.96 -13.66 -0.84
CA LEU A 121 -10.98 -13.51 0.23
C LEU A 121 -9.96 -12.41 -0.08
N ALA A 122 -9.41 -12.38 -1.30
CA ALA A 122 -8.47 -11.34 -1.73
C ALA A 122 -9.10 -9.93 -1.73
N LEU A 123 -10.35 -9.82 -2.19
CA LEU A 123 -11.08 -8.55 -2.21
C LEU A 123 -11.35 -8.04 -0.80
N GLN A 124 -11.83 -8.90 0.09
CA GLN A 124 -12.11 -8.54 1.48
C GLN A 124 -10.82 -8.18 2.22
N ALA A 125 -9.76 -8.96 2.03
CA ALA A 125 -8.46 -8.67 2.63
C ALA A 125 -7.89 -7.31 2.17
N ASN A 126 -7.97 -7.00 0.88
CA ASN A 126 -7.52 -5.70 0.37
C ASN A 126 -8.40 -4.54 0.88
N HIS A 127 -9.72 -4.77 0.95
CA HIS A 127 -10.65 -3.82 1.57
C HIS A 127 -10.24 -3.52 3.01
N ASP A 128 -9.97 -4.55 3.81
CA ASP A 128 -9.64 -4.40 5.23
C ASP A 128 -8.28 -3.70 5.44
N VAL A 129 -7.29 -3.95 4.56
CA VAL A 129 -6.05 -3.17 4.54
C VAL A 129 -6.32 -1.68 4.31
N ILE A 130 -7.15 -1.34 3.31
CA ILE A 130 -7.49 0.06 3.01
C ILE A 130 -8.26 0.67 4.18
N GLN A 131 -9.25 -0.04 4.71
CA GLN A 131 -10.07 0.37 5.84
C GLN A 131 -9.20 0.68 7.06
N TRP A 132 -8.23 -0.19 7.36
CA TRP A 132 -7.28 0.01 8.45
C TRP A 132 -6.44 1.27 8.23
N VAL A 133 -5.88 1.46 7.03
CA VAL A 133 -5.08 2.65 6.71
C VAL A 133 -5.90 3.94 6.85
N LEU A 134 -7.15 3.94 6.38
CA LEU A 134 -8.05 5.10 6.47
C LEU A 134 -8.37 5.46 7.92
N ARG A 135 -8.65 4.46 8.77
CA ARG A 135 -8.92 4.69 10.21
C ARG A 135 -7.69 5.23 10.93
N ARG A 136 -6.51 4.65 10.70
CA ARG A 136 -5.26 5.14 11.30
C ARG A 136 -4.91 6.56 10.88
N ALA A 137 -5.10 6.90 9.61
CA ALA A 137 -4.89 8.26 9.15
C ALA A 137 -5.86 9.24 9.83
N ALA A 138 -7.13 8.84 10.01
CA ALA A 138 -8.13 9.65 10.70
C ALA A 138 -7.81 9.82 12.20
N GLU A 139 -7.43 8.75 12.89
CA GLU A 139 -7.00 8.74 14.29
C GLU A 139 -5.84 9.73 14.52
N LYS A 140 -4.84 9.70 13.63
CA LYS A 140 -3.66 10.59 13.68
C LYS A 140 -3.91 11.99 13.12
N LYS A 141 -5.10 12.26 12.57
CA LYS A 141 -5.42 13.51 11.85
C LYS A 141 -4.41 13.82 10.74
N PHE A 142 -3.93 12.78 10.08
CA PHE A 142 -2.92 12.83 9.03
C PHE A 142 -3.56 13.09 7.66
N ASP A 143 -3.03 14.04 6.89
CA ASP A 143 -3.47 14.29 5.52
C ASP A 143 -2.90 13.23 4.57
N LEU A 144 -3.61 12.09 4.50
CA LEU A 144 -3.25 10.96 3.66
C LEU A 144 -3.30 11.28 2.17
N GLY A 145 -4.27 12.11 1.73
CA GLY A 145 -4.47 12.44 0.32
C GLY A 145 -3.30 13.22 -0.26
N THR A 146 -2.94 14.34 0.38
CA THR A 146 -1.81 15.17 -0.05
C THR A 146 -0.49 14.41 0.06
N SER A 147 -0.32 13.63 1.13
CA SER A 147 0.89 12.84 1.34
C SER A 147 1.06 11.74 0.30
N LEU A 148 -0.01 11.09 -0.12
CA LEU A 148 0.00 10.10 -1.20
C LEU A 148 0.40 10.72 -2.53
N LEU A 149 -0.20 11.85 -2.91
CA LEU A 149 0.16 12.57 -4.13
C LEU A 149 1.63 12.99 -4.14
N THR A 150 2.12 13.49 -2.99
CA THR A 150 3.54 13.86 -2.81
C THR A 150 4.45 12.64 -2.94
N ARG A 151 4.09 11.53 -2.30
CA ARG A 151 4.84 10.29 -2.35
C ARG A 151 4.93 9.73 -3.77
N ARG A 152 3.83 9.74 -4.52
CA ARG A 152 3.78 9.29 -5.91
C ARG A 152 4.71 10.12 -6.82
N LYS A 153 4.69 11.45 -6.68
CA LYS A 153 5.63 12.34 -7.40
C LYS A 153 7.08 11.99 -7.09
N PHE A 154 7.40 11.76 -5.82
CA PHE A 154 8.75 11.36 -5.40
C PHE A 154 9.16 9.98 -5.95
N LEU A 155 8.26 9.00 -5.99
CA LEU A 155 8.57 7.67 -6.55
C LEU A 155 8.80 7.74 -8.07
N ALA A 156 8.06 8.59 -8.78
CA ALA A 156 8.23 8.79 -10.22
C ALA A 156 9.63 9.32 -10.60
N THR A 157 10.30 10.08 -9.72
CA THR A 157 11.66 10.58 -10.02
C THR A 157 12.73 9.49 -9.94
N ARG A 158 12.46 8.34 -9.32
CA ARG A 158 13.44 7.26 -9.14
C ARG A 158 13.71 6.44 -10.41
N GLN A 159 12.77 6.42 -11.36
CA GLN A 159 12.93 5.64 -12.59
C GLN A 159 13.86 6.30 -13.62
N ALA A 160 13.91 7.65 -13.66
CA ALA A 160 14.78 8.36 -14.58
C ALA A 160 16.25 8.46 -14.10
N TYR A 161 16.47 8.30 -12.79
CA TYR A 161 17.79 8.41 -12.17
C TYR A 161 18.00 7.28 -11.15
N HIS A 162 18.52 6.13 -11.60
CA HIS A 162 19.60 5.51 -10.83
C HIS A 162 20.81 6.44 -10.98
N SER A 163 20.82 7.55 -10.24
CA SER A 163 22.09 8.24 -9.98
C SER A 163 22.93 7.30 -9.15
N GLY A 164 23.74 6.47 -9.82
CA GLY A 164 25.02 6.10 -9.23
C GLY A 164 25.72 7.42 -8.86
N GLY A 165 25.87 7.67 -7.57
CA GLY A 165 26.48 8.89 -7.05
C GLY A 165 25.58 9.62 -6.05
N ASP A 166 25.74 9.30 -4.77
CA ASP A 166 26.32 10.23 -3.80
C ASP A 166 26.13 9.71 -2.37
N ASN A 167 27.15 8.98 -1.86
CA ASN A 167 27.57 9.06 -0.45
C ASN A 167 28.89 8.31 -0.14
N VAL A 168 29.92 8.39 -1.00
CA VAL A 168 31.24 7.77 -0.69
C VAL A 168 32.45 8.71 -0.83
N LEU A 169 32.32 9.93 -1.38
CA LEU A 169 33.49 10.80 -1.59
C LEU A 169 33.67 11.98 -0.60
N GLU A 170 32.79 12.17 0.40
CA GLU A 170 33.00 13.20 1.44
C GLU A 170 33.55 12.68 2.78
N ARG A 171 34.10 11.45 2.84
CA ARG A 171 34.75 10.93 4.08
C ARG A 171 36.25 10.69 3.98
N ARG A 172 36.96 11.40 3.11
CA ARG A 172 38.44 11.34 3.05
C ARG A 172 39.09 12.70 2.81
N LYS A 173 38.74 13.71 3.61
CA LYS A 173 39.63 14.82 3.97
C LYS A 173 39.28 15.31 5.38
N ALA A 174 39.79 14.59 6.38
CA ALA A 174 40.08 15.07 7.72
C ALA A 174 41.28 14.26 8.22
#